data_AF-A0AAW5MYZ7-F1
#
_entry.id   AF-A0AAW5MYZ7-F1
#
_cell.length_a   1.000
_cell.length_b   1.000
_cell.length_c   1.000
_cell.angle_alpha   90.00
_cell.angle_beta   90.00
_cell.angle_gamma   90.00
#
_symmetry.space_group_name_H-M   'P 1'
#
loop_
_entity.id
_entity.type
_entity.pdbx_description
1 polymer ?
#
loop_
_entity_poly.entity_id
_entity_poly.type
_entity_poly.pdbx_seq_one_letter_code
_entity_poly.pdbx_strand_id
1 'polypeptide(L)'
;QLTAQFDAVRREIMTLPSEGKNLQTQVREMREKMRAHLGNKHRDRFDIKDDEGGITDIEFINQYLVLRYAHEKPKLTRWSD
;
A
#
# COMPACT_ATOMS: atom_id res chain seq x y z
N GLN A 1 5.39 25.33 -10.45
CA GLN A 1 4.50 24.65 -11.42
C GLN A 1 4.64 23.12 -11.34
N LEU A 2 5.86 22.58 -11.23
CA LEU A 2 6.12 21.13 -11.16
C LEU A 2 5.40 20.40 -10.00
N THR A 3 5.41 20.94 -8.77
CA THR A 3 4.71 20.33 -7.61
C THR A 3 3.23 20.10 -7.90
N ALA A 4 2.54 21.12 -8.42
CA ALA A 4 1.11 21.02 -8.74
C ALA A 4 0.83 20.00 -9.86
N GLN A 5 1.73 19.88 -10.85
CA GLN A 5 1.61 18.90 -11.92
C GLN A 5 1.81 17.47 -11.38
N PHE A 6 2.81 17.28 -10.51
CA PHE A 6 3.03 16.00 -9.85
C PHE A 6 1.83 15.59 -9.00
N ASP A 7 1.32 16.50 -8.17
CA ASP A 7 0.16 16.22 -7.31
C ASP A 7 -1.10 15.88 -8.11
N ALA A 8 -1.28 16.53 -9.27
CA ALA A 8 -2.38 16.22 -10.19
C ALA A 8 -2.25 14.80 -10.76
N VAL A 9 -1.08 14.42 -11.27
CA VAL A 9 -0.82 13.08 -11.82
C VAL A 9 -0.95 12.01 -10.74
N ARG A 10 -0.35 12.23 -9.56
CA ARG A 10 -0.47 11.30 -8.43
C ARG A 10 -1.93 11.09 -8.06
N ARG A 11 -2.70 12.17 -7.91
CA ARG A 11 -4.13 12.08 -7.61
C ARG A 11 -4.88 11.32 -8.68
N GLU A 12 -4.62 11.61 -9.96
CA GLU A 12 -5.25 10.91 -11.09
C GLU A 12 -5.04 9.40 -10.99
N ILE A 13 -3.78 8.96 -10.89
CA ILE A 13 -3.42 7.54 -10.79
C ILE A 13 -4.08 6.86 -9.60
N MET A 14 -4.06 7.49 -8.43
CA MET A 14 -4.64 6.92 -7.22
C MET A 14 -6.16 6.82 -7.28
N THR A 15 -6.83 7.64 -8.10
CA THR A 15 -8.29 7.65 -8.25
C THR A 15 -8.81 6.81 -9.42
N LEU A 16 -7.95 6.06 -10.11
CA LEU A 16 -8.39 5.11 -11.13
C LEU A 16 -9.34 4.07 -10.51
N PRO A 17 -10.43 3.69 -11.19
CA PRO A 17 -11.32 2.64 -10.71
C PRO A 17 -10.56 1.32 -10.66
N SER A 18 -10.59 0.64 -9.51
CA SER A 18 -9.93 -0.64 -9.31
C SER A 18 -10.95 -1.75 -9.05
N GLU A 19 -10.70 -2.93 -9.62
CA GLU A 19 -11.47 -4.13 -9.29
C GLU A 19 -11.02 -4.64 -7.91
N GLY A 20 -11.82 -4.37 -6.87
CA GLY A 20 -11.40 -4.54 -5.48
C GLY A 20 -10.89 -5.92 -5.09
N LYS A 21 -11.38 -7.01 -5.70
CA LYS A 21 -10.91 -8.39 -5.45
C LYS A 21 -9.55 -8.67 -6.09
N ASN A 22 -9.33 -8.18 -7.30
CA ASN A 22 -8.06 -8.33 -8.01
C ASN A 22 -6.96 -7.54 -7.28
N LEU A 23 -7.22 -6.27 -6.99
CA LEU A 23 -6.30 -5.41 -6.23
C LEU A 23 -5.93 -6.03 -4.87
N GLN A 24 -6.92 -6.54 -4.12
CA GLN A 24 -6.66 -7.20 -2.83
C GLN A 24 -5.72 -8.40 -2.97
N THR A 25 -5.91 -9.21 -4.02
CA THR A 25 -5.07 -10.37 -4.28
C THR A 25 -3.65 -9.95 -4.63
N GLN A 26 -3.49 -8.97 -5.53
CA GLN A 26 -2.17 -8.45 -5.92
C GLN A 26 -1.38 -7.89 -4.73
N VAL A 27 -2.03 -7.08 -3.89
CA VAL A 27 -1.37 -6.49 -2.70
C VAL A 27 -0.95 -7.58 -1.71
N ARG A 28 -1.83 -8.56 -1.43
CA ARG A 28 -1.50 -9.68 -0.54
C ARG A 28 -0.32 -10.49 -1.08
N GLU A 29 -0.36 -10.89 -2.34
CA GLU A 29 0.70 -11.70 -2.96
C GLU A 29 2.04 -10.96 -3.00
N MET A 30 2.03 -9.66 -3.29
CA MET A 30 3.22 -8.82 -3.22
C MET A 30 3.78 -8.80 -1.79
N ARG A 31 2.91 -8.64 -0.77
CA ARG A 31 3.33 -8.60 0.63
C ARG A 31 3.96 -9.92 1.09
N GLU A 32 3.30 -11.04 0.78
CA GLU A 32 3.81 -12.38 1.10
C GLU A 32 5.18 -12.63 0.46
N LYS A 33 5.33 -12.24 -0.81
CA LYS A 33 6.61 -12.34 -1.52
C LYS A 33 7.69 -11.50 -0.82
N MET A 34 7.38 -10.27 -0.40
CA MET A 34 8.34 -9.43 0.33
C MET A 34 8.70 -10.03 1.69
N ARG A 35 7.71 -10.54 2.44
CA ARG A 35 7.95 -11.18 3.75
C ARG A 35 8.92 -12.34 3.64
N ALA A 36 8.76 -13.18 2.62
CA ALA A 36 9.63 -14.33 2.40
C ALA A 36 11.10 -13.95 2.15
N HIS A 37 11.38 -12.74 1.65
CA HIS A 37 12.74 -12.28 1.34
C HIS A 37 13.34 -11.39 2.45
N LEU A 38 12.51 -10.60 3.14
CA LEU A 38 12.95 -9.57 4.09
C LEU A 38 12.69 -9.94 5.56
N GLY A 39 11.68 -10.78 5.84
CA GLY A 39 11.29 -11.14 7.20
C GLY A 39 12.38 -11.88 7.97
N ASN A 40 12.28 -11.83 9.29
CA ASN A 40 13.24 -12.44 10.18
C ASN A 40 13.26 -13.97 10.00
N LYS A 41 14.46 -14.55 9.93
CA LYS A 41 14.65 -16.00 9.81
C LYS A 41 14.71 -16.71 11.17
N HIS A 42 14.81 -15.95 12.25
CA HIS A 42 14.86 -16.43 13.64
C HIS A 42 13.48 -16.30 14.28
N ARG A 43 12.83 -17.42 14.55
CA ARG A 43 11.44 -17.48 15.08
C ARG A 43 11.26 -16.86 16.47
N ASP A 44 12.34 -16.65 17.21
CA ASP A 44 12.38 -16.05 18.55
C ASP A 44 12.59 -14.53 18.53
N ARG A 45 12.69 -13.93 17.34
CA ARG A 45 12.86 -12.49 17.15
C ARG A 45 11.72 -11.94 16.31
N PHE A 46 11.37 -10.69 16.60
CA PHE A 46 10.41 -9.91 15.82
C PHE A 46 11.13 -8.76 15.13
N ASP A 47 11.13 -8.75 13.80
CA ASP A 47 11.51 -7.60 13.01
C ASP A 47 10.35 -6.60 12.95
N ILE A 48 10.55 -5.45 13.58
CA ILE A 48 9.54 -4.39 13.71
C ILE A 48 9.00 -3.93 12.34
N LYS A 49 9.80 -4.06 11.28
CA LYS A 49 9.44 -3.60 9.96
C LYS A 49 8.80 -4.71 9.14
N ASP A 50 9.51 -5.82 8.96
CA ASP A 50 9.25 -6.76 7.86
C ASP A 50 8.46 -8.01 8.26
N ASP A 51 8.33 -8.30 9.55
CA ASP A 51 7.53 -9.42 10.04
C ASP A 51 6.01 -9.13 10.00
N GLU A 52 5.22 -10.19 10.22
CA GLU A 52 3.77 -10.07 10.34
C GLU A 52 3.38 -9.17 11.53
N GLY A 53 2.49 -8.21 11.29
CA GLY A 53 2.16 -7.14 12.23
C GLY A 53 3.16 -5.98 12.27
N GLY A 54 4.23 -6.03 11.47
CA GLY A 54 5.24 -4.97 11.37
C GLY A 54 4.77 -3.74 10.59
N ILE A 55 5.64 -2.73 10.53
CA ILE A 55 5.38 -1.45 9.84
C ILE A 55 4.99 -1.67 8.37
N THR A 56 5.65 -2.61 7.68
CA THR A 56 5.36 -2.90 6.27
C THR A 56 3.94 -3.45 6.08
N ASP A 57 3.38 -4.18 7.05
CA ASP A 57 1.96 -4.60 6.98
C ASP A 57 1.02 -3.39 7.04
N ILE A 58 1.29 -2.43 7.92
CA ILE A 58 0.48 -1.20 8.07
C ILE A 58 0.57 -0.35 6.78
N GLU A 59 1.76 -0.22 6.21
CA GLU A 59 1.98 0.50 4.96
C GLU A 59 1.16 -0.13 3.81
N PHE A 60 1.18 -1.46 3.69
CA PHE A 60 0.41 -2.18 2.66
C PHE A 60 -1.11 -2.06 2.87
N ILE A 61 -1.58 -2.03 4.13
CA ILE A 61 -2.99 -1.79 4.46
C ILE A 61 -3.39 -0.37 4.00
N ASN A 62 -2.59 0.65 4.32
CA ASN A 62 -2.86 2.03 3.90
C ASN A 62 -2.91 2.14 2.37
N GLN A 63 -1.87 1.66 1.69
CA GLN A 63 -1.78 1.68 0.23
C GLN A 63 -2.97 0.97 -0.43
N TYR A 64 -3.34 -0.21 0.07
CA TYR A 64 -4.52 -0.93 -0.41
C TYR A 64 -5.81 -0.11 -0.28
N LEU A 65 -6.06 0.44 0.92
CA LEU A 65 -7.29 1.20 1.18
C LEU A 65 -7.36 2.44 0.31
N VAL A 66 -6.25 3.14 0.10
CA VAL A 66 -6.23 4.30 -0.79
C VAL A 66 -6.49 3.89 -2.24
N LEU A 67 -5.80 2.89 -2.78
CA LEU A 67 -6.01 2.42 -4.16
C LEU A 67 -7.41 1.83 -4.40
N ARG A 68 -8.01 1.23 -3.38
CA ARG A 68 -9.36 0.67 -3.46
C ARG A 68 -10.44 1.74 -3.45
N TYR A 69 -10.29 2.76 -2.62
CA TYR A 69 -11.38 3.68 -2.30
C TYR A 69 -11.19 5.11 -2.80
N ALA A 70 -10.00 5.52 -3.27
CA ALA A 70 -9.77 6.90 -3.68
C ALA A 70 -10.60 7.32 -4.90
N HIS A 71 -11.00 6.39 -5.78
CA HIS A 71 -11.97 6.65 -6.84
C HIS A 71 -13.29 7.22 -6.28
N GLU A 72 -13.81 6.61 -5.22
CA GLU A 72 -15.06 7.03 -4.56
C GLU A 72 -14.84 8.14 -3.53
N LYS A 73 -13.65 8.21 -2.93
CA LYS A 73 -13.25 9.11 -1.84
C LYS A 73 -11.93 9.82 -2.16
N PRO A 74 -11.90 10.80 -3.09
CA PRO A 74 -10.66 11.44 -3.52
C PRO A 74 -9.87 12.15 -2.41
N LYS A 75 -10.49 12.42 -1.25
CA LYS A 75 -9.79 12.99 -0.08
C LYS A 75 -8.72 12.04 0.50
N LEU A 76 -8.81 10.74 0.20
CA LEU A 76 -7.80 9.75 0.60
C LEU A 76 -6.43 9.99 -0.05
N THR A 77 -6.34 10.77 -1.13
CA THR A 77 -5.05 11.07 -1.78
C THR A 77 -4.26 12.21 -1.11
N ARG A 78 -4.81 12.83 -0.06
CA ARG A 78 -4.17 13.98 0.60
C ARG A 78 -2.98 13.57 1.48
N TRP A 79 -3.12 12.45 2.20
CA TRP A 79 -2.12 11.86 3.08
C TRP A 79 -2.19 10.35 2.82
N SER A 80 -1.42 9.88 1.85
CA SER A 80 -1.58 8.53 1.30
C SER A 80 -0.35 7.67 1.53
N ASP A 81 0.55 8.18 2.35
CA ASP A 81 1.90 7.74 2.66
C ASP A 81 2.00 7.52 4.17
#